data_AF-E9UZ83-F1
#
_entry.id   AF-E9UZ83-F1
#
_cell.length_a   1.000
_cell.length_b   1.000
_cell.length_c   1.000
_cell.angle_alpha   90.00
_cell.angle_beta   90.00
_cell.angle_gamma   90.00
#
_symmetry.space_group_name_H-M   'P 1'
#
loop_
_entity.id
_entity.type
_entity.pdbx_description
1 polymer ?
#
loop_
_entity_poly.entity_id
_entity_poly.type
_entity_poly.pdbx_seq_one_letter_code
_entity_poly.pdbx_strand_id
1 'polypeptide(L)'
;MTIETTIVIPTVGRPSLRVLLDALANQTVPLHRPVIVADDRPDGDDLVLDDLSIDVEVVRTGGGGPARARNIGWRHTRTPWVSFLDDDVVPDASWYRDLIADLRLLEDYPEQEIVGSQGPAHRPSPRRASAHRLGARPPRASWKTSA
;
A
#
# COMPACT_ATOMS: atom_id res chain seq x y z
N MET A 1 6.02 -13.14 -17.60
CA MET A 1 4.72 -13.21 -16.87
C MET A 1 4.32 -11.81 -16.47
N THR A 2 3.04 -11.54 -16.22
CA THR A 2 2.60 -10.24 -15.70
C THR A 2 2.89 -10.21 -14.20
N ILE A 3 3.64 -9.22 -13.71
CA ILE A 3 3.80 -9.02 -12.27
C ILE A 3 2.49 -8.51 -11.70
N GLU A 4 2.01 -9.18 -10.65
CA GLU A 4 0.84 -8.77 -9.92
C GLU A 4 1.22 -8.35 -8.51
N THR A 5 0.80 -7.14 -8.14
CA THR A 5 0.93 -6.62 -6.78
C THR A 5 -0.39 -5.99 -6.34
N THR A 6 -0.75 -6.17 -5.07
CA THR A 6 -1.86 -5.48 -4.42
C THR A 6 -1.30 -4.40 -3.51
N ILE A 7 -1.84 -3.19 -3.59
CA ILE A 7 -1.46 -2.07 -2.74
C ILE A 7 -2.32 -2.09 -1.47
N VAL A 8 -1.71 -1.99 -0.29
CA VAL A 8 -2.37 -1.91 1.01
C VAL A 8 -2.06 -0.56 1.64
N ILE A 9 -3.11 0.20 1.98
CA ILE A 9 -3.03 1.53 2.59
C ILE A 9 -3.67 1.50 3.97
N PRO A 10 -2.90 1.53 5.08
CA PRO A 10 -3.48 1.77 6.39
C PRO A 10 -3.91 3.23 6.51
N THR A 11 -5.11 3.47 7.04
CA THR A 11 -5.63 4.83 7.25
C THR A 11 -6.44 4.91 8.54
N VAL A 12 -6.54 6.13 9.08
CA VAL A 12 -7.52 6.49 10.12
C VAL A 12 -8.58 7.45 9.56
N GLY A 13 -8.78 7.45 8.23
CA GLY A 13 -9.74 8.31 7.54
C GLY A 13 -9.26 9.75 7.34
N ARG A 14 -7.94 9.95 7.13
CA ARG A 14 -7.38 11.29 6.91
C ARG A 14 -7.76 11.82 5.53
N PRO A 15 -7.96 13.15 5.36
CA PRO A 15 -8.20 13.75 4.04
C PRO A 15 -7.10 13.46 3.00
N SER A 16 -5.86 13.21 3.45
CA SER A 16 -4.73 12.87 2.59
C SER A 16 -4.94 11.56 1.82
N LEU A 17 -5.78 10.64 2.33
CA LEU A 17 -6.12 9.40 1.64
C LEU A 17 -6.73 9.67 0.27
N ARG A 18 -7.61 10.66 0.14
CA ARG A 18 -8.21 11.05 -1.14
C ARG A 18 -7.14 11.47 -2.13
N VAL A 19 -6.18 12.30 -1.69
CA VAL A 19 -5.07 12.77 -2.52
C VAL A 19 -4.22 11.59 -3.02
N LEU A 20 -3.93 10.62 -2.15
CA LEU A 20 -3.21 9.41 -2.53
C LEU A 20 -4.00 8.58 -3.56
N LEU A 21 -5.29 8.33 -3.32
CA LEU A 21 -6.13 7.55 -4.23
C LEU A 21 -6.26 8.23 -5.60
N ASP A 22 -6.40 9.56 -5.64
CA ASP A 22 -6.40 10.34 -6.87
C ASP A 22 -5.04 10.25 -7.59
N ALA A 23 -3.91 10.27 -6.86
CA ALA A 23 -2.58 10.10 -7.45
C ALA A 23 -2.35 8.68 -8.00
N LEU A 24 -2.93 7.66 -7.36
CA LEU A 24 -2.93 6.27 -7.84
C LEU A 24 -3.82 6.10 -9.08
N ALA A 25 -4.95 6.81 -9.14
CA ALA A 25 -5.83 6.85 -10.30
C ALA A 25 -5.18 7.50 -11.53
N ASN A 26 -4.26 8.44 -11.32
CA ASN A 26 -3.56 9.16 -12.38
C ASN A 26 -2.18 8.57 -12.74
N GLN A 27 -1.93 7.30 -12.38
CA GLN A 27 -0.70 6.62 -12.80
C GLN A 27 -0.66 6.45 -14.32
N THR A 28 0.54 6.56 -14.89
CA THR A 28 0.80 6.43 -16.33
C THR A 28 0.47 5.06 -16.90
N VAL A 29 0.33 4.04 -16.04
CA VAL A 29 -0.20 2.73 -16.39
C VAL A 29 -1.27 2.34 -15.35
N PRO A 30 -2.36 1.67 -15.77
CA PRO A 30 -3.46 1.35 -14.86
C PRO A 30 -3.03 0.32 -13.82
N LEU A 31 -3.61 0.43 -12.61
CA LEU A 31 -3.45 -0.58 -11.58
C LEU A 31 -4.08 -1.90 -12.04
N HIS A 32 -3.39 -3.02 -11.79
CA HIS A 32 -3.86 -4.34 -12.22
C HIS A 32 -4.78 -5.02 -11.19
N ARG A 33 -4.83 -4.50 -9.97
CA ARG A 33 -5.51 -5.11 -8.81
C ARG A 33 -6.17 -4.02 -7.96
N PRO A 34 -7.27 -4.36 -7.27
CA PRO A 34 -7.88 -3.44 -6.32
C PRO A 34 -6.88 -2.98 -5.25
N VAL A 35 -7.01 -1.73 -4.84
CA VAL A 35 -6.30 -1.18 -3.68
C VAL A 35 -7.05 -1.60 -2.41
N ILE A 36 -6.35 -2.16 -1.43
CA ILE A 36 -6.92 -2.45 -0.12
C ILE A 36 -6.70 -1.25 0.80
N VAL A 37 -7.78 -0.63 1.24
CA VAL A 37 -7.74 0.42 2.27
C VAL A 37 -8.09 -0.21 3.62
N ALA A 38 -7.11 -0.30 4.51
CA ALA A 38 -7.30 -0.78 5.87
C ALA A 38 -7.72 0.38 6.78
N ASP A 39 -9.04 0.52 6.99
CA ASP A 39 -9.67 1.53 7.85
C ASP A 39 -9.52 1.16 9.34
N ASP A 40 -8.57 1.79 10.01
CA ASP A 40 -8.25 1.57 11.43
C ASP A 40 -8.93 2.55 12.37
N ARG A 41 -9.99 3.24 11.91
CA ARG A 41 -10.88 3.97 12.82
C ARG A 41 -11.55 2.95 13.77
N PRO A 42 -11.57 3.22 15.10
CA PRO A 42 -12.19 2.31 16.05
C PRO A 42 -13.72 2.26 15.91
N ASP A 43 -14.32 3.40 15.59
CA ASP A 43 -15.77 3.61 15.48
C ASP A 43 -16.09 4.52 14.28
N GLY A 44 -17.37 4.59 13.93
CA GLY A 44 -17.92 5.52 12.93
C GLY A 44 -18.50 4.81 11.70
N ASP A 45 -19.15 5.60 10.85
CA ASP A 45 -19.73 5.12 9.60
C ASP A 45 -18.65 4.60 8.64
N ASP A 46 -19.09 3.81 7.66
CA ASP A 46 -18.20 3.28 6.63
C ASP A 46 -17.42 4.40 5.94
N LEU A 47 -16.18 4.08 5.56
CA LEU A 47 -15.34 5.03 4.85
C LEU A 47 -15.93 5.26 3.45
N VAL A 48 -16.43 6.47 3.22
CA VAL A 48 -17.02 6.84 1.93
C VAL A 48 -15.90 7.23 0.96
N LEU A 49 -15.75 6.44 -0.10
CA LEU A 49 -14.73 6.58 -1.14
C LEU A 49 -15.38 6.63 -2.53
N ASP A 50 -16.24 7.62 -2.73
CA ASP A 50 -16.99 7.79 -3.98
C ASP A 50 -16.15 8.46 -5.08
N ASP A 51 -16.58 8.26 -6.33
CA ASP A 51 -16.02 8.88 -7.54
C ASP A 51 -14.53 8.57 -7.80
N LEU A 52 -14.08 7.37 -7.42
CA LEU A 52 -12.74 6.89 -7.76
C LEU A 52 -12.75 6.15 -9.10
N SER A 53 -11.75 6.43 -9.95
CA SER A 53 -11.54 5.71 -11.22
C SER A 53 -10.71 4.44 -11.08
N ILE A 54 -10.43 4.02 -9.84
CA ILE A 54 -9.73 2.79 -9.48
C ILE A 54 -10.57 1.94 -8.54
N ASP A 55 -10.40 0.62 -8.60
CA ASP A 55 -11.06 -0.30 -7.69
C ASP A 55 -10.44 -0.22 -6.29
N VAL A 56 -11.29 -0.03 -5.28
CA VAL A 56 -10.89 0.00 -3.86
C VAL A 56 -11.73 -0.98 -3.05
N GLU A 57 -11.08 -1.79 -2.23
CA GLU A 57 -11.71 -2.62 -1.21
C GLU A 57 -11.37 -2.05 0.17
N VAL A 58 -12.39 -1.67 0.93
CA VAL A 58 -12.22 -1.17 2.30
C VAL A 58 -12.34 -2.33 3.28
N VAL A 59 -11.34 -2.49 4.14
CA VAL A 59 -11.32 -3.48 5.22
C VAL A 59 -11.29 -2.74 6.55
N ARG A 60 -12.35 -2.88 7.36
CA ARG A 60 -12.35 -2.30 8.71
C ARG A 60 -11.48 -3.13 9.63
N THR A 61 -10.56 -2.47 10.32
CA THR A 61 -9.66 -3.12 11.26
C THR A 61 -10.04 -2.87 12.72
N GLY A 62 -10.82 -1.82 13.01
CA GLY A 62 -11.47 -1.61 14.32
C GLY A 62 -10.54 -1.04 15.39
N GLY A 63 -9.55 -0.25 14.99
CA GLY A 63 -8.58 0.35 15.89
C GLY A 63 -7.51 -0.64 16.38
N GLY A 64 -6.27 -0.17 16.46
CA GLY A 64 -5.15 -0.97 16.98
C GLY A 64 -3.78 -0.59 16.42
N GLY A 65 -3.74 0.49 15.64
CA GLY A 65 -2.54 1.12 15.15
C GLY A 65 -2.13 0.62 13.76
N PRO A 66 -1.26 1.39 13.08
CA PRO A 66 -0.92 1.19 11.67
C PRO A 66 -0.28 -0.18 11.40
N ALA A 67 0.46 -0.76 12.35
CA ALA A 67 1.04 -2.09 12.20
C ALA A 67 -0.03 -3.19 12.13
N ARG A 68 -1.07 -3.10 12.97
CA ARG A 68 -2.19 -4.04 12.96
C ARG A 68 -3.02 -3.87 11.70
N ALA A 69 -3.29 -2.63 11.29
CA ALA A 69 -4.01 -2.30 10.07
C ALA A 69 -3.33 -2.91 8.83
N ARG A 70 -2.00 -2.70 8.68
CA ARG A 70 -1.21 -3.31 7.58
C ARG A 70 -1.28 -4.83 7.60
N ASN A 71 -1.16 -5.46 8.77
CA ASN A 71 -1.21 -6.91 8.90
C ASN A 71 -2.59 -7.50 8.56
N ILE A 72 -3.67 -6.79 8.86
CA ILE A 72 -5.02 -7.22 8.46
C ILE A 72 -5.18 -7.03 6.95
N GLY A 73 -4.88 -5.84 6.41
CA GLY A 73 -4.96 -5.57 4.98
C GLY A 73 -4.14 -6.54 4.13
N TRP A 74 -2.91 -6.86 4.54
CA TRP A 74 -2.07 -7.89 3.91
C TRP A 74 -2.79 -9.23 3.74
N ARG A 75 -3.55 -9.69 4.74
CA ARG A 75 -4.22 -10.99 4.71
C ARG A 75 -5.40 -11.05 3.73
N HIS A 76 -5.88 -9.88 3.27
CA HIS A 76 -6.93 -9.79 2.25
C HIS A 76 -6.37 -9.83 0.83
N THR A 77 -5.05 -9.72 0.67
CA THR A 77 -4.40 -9.77 -0.65
C THR A 77 -4.33 -11.19 -1.21
N ARG A 78 -4.34 -11.31 -2.55
CA ARG A 78 -4.27 -12.59 -3.27
C ARG A 78 -3.12 -12.65 -4.27
N THR A 79 -2.28 -11.62 -4.29
CA THR A 79 -1.21 -11.43 -5.27
C THR A 79 0.13 -11.94 -4.75
N PRO A 80 1.07 -12.32 -5.66
CA PRO A 80 2.42 -12.72 -5.27
C PRO A 80 3.19 -11.62 -4.54
N TRP A 81 2.93 -10.35 -4.87
CA TRP A 81 3.52 -9.20 -4.21
C TRP A 81 2.45 -8.36 -3.51
N VAL A 82 2.82 -7.75 -2.38
CA VAL A 82 2.00 -6.75 -1.70
C VAL A 82 2.85 -5.52 -1.46
N SER A 83 2.34 -4.36 -1.84
CA SER A 83 3.00 -3.06 -1.68
C SER A 83 2.24 -2.23 -0.64
N PHE A 84 2.95 -1.58 0.27
CA PHE A 84 2.38 -0.70 1.28
C PHE A 84 2.67 0.77 0.93
N LEU A 85 1.63 1.59 1.01
CA LEU A 85 1.72 3.05 0.97
C LEU A 85 1.03 3.61 2.22
N ASP A 86 1.63 4.63 2.84
CA ASP A 86 0.98 5.35 3.93
C ASP A 86 -0.03 6.35 3.33
N ASP A 87 -1.13 6.63 4.03
CA ASP A 87 -2.23 7.49 3.55
C ASP A 87 -1.85 8.98 3.40
N ASP A 88 -0.62 9.35 3.74
CA ASP A 88 -0.03 10.69 3.60
C ASP A 88 1.08 10.75 2.54
N VAL A 89 1.23 9.71 1.72
CA VAL A 89 2.18 9.66 0.60
C VAL A 89 1.49 10.06 -0.70
N VAL A 90 2.15 10.87 -1.51
CA VAL A 90 1.73 11.17 -2.88
C VAL A 90 2.78 10.61 -3.85
N PRO A 91 2.50 9.47 -4.53
CA PRO A 91 3.43 8.90 -5.50
C PRO A 91 3.46 9.72 -6.79
N ASP A 92 4.61 9.79 -7.44
CA ASP A 92 4.73 10.35 -8.79
C ASP A 92 3.88 9.56 -9.79
N ALA A 93 3.51 10.19 -10.92
CA ALA A 93 2.67 9.57 -11.95
C ALA A 93 3.30 8.32 -12.61
N SER A 94 4.63 8.16 -12.53
CA SER A 94 5.31 6.96 -13.04
C SER A 94 5.49 5.85 -12.01
N TRP A 95 5.20 6.11 -10.74
CA TRP A 95 5.59 5.25 -9.63
C TRP A 95 5.14 3.80 -9.80
N TYR A 96 3.90 3.55 -10.23
CA TYR A 96 3.38 2.18 -10.36
C TYR A 96 4.08 1.42 -11.49
N ARG A 97 4.38 2.09 -12.61
CA ARG A 97 5.16 1.50 -13.71
C ARG A 97 6.56 1.11 -13.21
N ASP A 98 7.20 2.02 -12.46
CA ASP A 98 8.56 1.83 -11.97
C ASP A 98 8.59 0.72 -10.89
N LEU A 99 7.59 0.66 -10.00
CA LEU A 99 7.39 -0.45 -9.05
C LEU A 99 7.26 -1.80 -9.77
N ILE A 100 6.45 -1.88 -10.82
CA ILE A 100 6.28 -3.12 -11.58
C ILE A 100 7.60 -3.53 -12.24
N ALA A 101 8.40 -2.58 -12.74
CA ALA A 101 9.73 -2.86 -13.27
C ALA A 101 10.68 -3.39 -12.18
N ASP A 102 10.72 -2.78 -11.00
CA ASP A 102 11.50 -3.24 -9.86
C ASP A 102 11.13 -4.68 -9.48
N LEU A 103 9.83 -4.97 -9.36
CA LEU A 103 9.33 -6.29 -8.98
C LEU A 103 9.63 -7.37 -10.04
N ARG A 104 9.69 -7.00 -11.33
CA ARG A 104 10.12 -7.92 -12.41
C ARG A 104 11.55 -8.38 -12.21
N LEU A 105 12.45 -7.46 -11.88
CA LEU A 105 13.86 -7.78 -11.66
C LEU A 105 14.07 -8.78 -10.52
N LEU A 106 13.13 -8.85 -9.57
CA LEU A 106 13.18 -9.76 -8.42
C LEU A 106 12.65 -11.17 -8.72
N GLU A 107 11.97 -11.38 -9.85
CA GLU A 107 11.59 -12.75 -10.24
C GLU A 107 12.82 -13.64 -10.47
N ASP A 108 13.94 -13.01 -10.88
CA ASP A 108 15.22 -13.68 -11.10
C ASP A 108 15.98 -14.00 -9.79
N TYR A 109 15.51 -13.49 -8.64
CA TYR A 109 16.11 -13.64 -7.31
C TYR A 109 15.07 -14.14 -6.29
N PRO A 110 14.62 -15.41 -6.39
CA PRO A 110 13.49 -15.93 -5.62
C PRO A 110 13.74 -15.96 -4.10
N GLU A 111 14.98 -15.90 -3.65
CA GLU A 111 15.36 -15.77 -2.24
C GLU A 111 15.05 -14.38 -1.63
N GLN A 112 14.77 -13.36 -2.46
CA GLN A 112 14.41 -12.03 -1.98
C GLN A 112 12.92 -11.92 -1.67
N GLU A 113 12.61 -11.87 -0.38
CA GLU A 113 11.25 -11.86 0.15
C GLU A 113 10.69 -10.44 0.44
N ILE A 114 11.57 -9.43 0.53
CA ILE A 114 11.23 -8.06 0.92
C ILE A 114 12.02 -7.07 0.08
N VAL A 115 11.33 -6.07 -0.48
CA VAL A 115 11.97 -4.96 -1.20
C VAL A 115 11.34 -3.64 -0.83
N GLY A 116 12.16 -2.66 -0.45
CA GLY A 116 11.70 -1.28 -0.31
C GLY A 116 11.87 -0.53 -1.62
N SER A 117 10.80 -0.27 -2.37
CA SER A 117 10.87 0.67 -3.50
C SER A 117 10.81 2.10 -2.96
N GLN A 118 11.81 2.92 -3.28
CA GLN A 118 11.82 4.36 -2.98
C GLN A 118 11.69 5.11 -4.31
N GLY A 119 10.49 5.60 -4.62
CA GLY A 119 10.29 6.60 -5.66
C GLY A 119 10.45 8.02 -5.11
N PRO A 120 10.65 9.03 -5.95
CA PRO A 120 10.43 10.40 -5.52
C PRO A 120 8.97 10.51 -5.07
N ALA A 121 8.79 11.09 -3.88
CA ALA A 121 7.49 11.32 -3.29
C ALA A 121 7.58 12.71 -2.68
N HIS A 122 6.70 13.61 -3.10
CA HIS A 122 6.64 14.94 -2.53
C HIS A 122 6.11 14.82 -1.09
N ARG A 123 6.93 15.20 -0.10
CA ARG A 123 6.72 14.87 1.32
C ARG A 123 6.89 16.11 2.22
N PRO A 124 6.03 16.29 3.24
CA PRO A 124 6.33 17.13 4.39
C PRO A 124 7.09 16.41 5.52
N SER A 125 7.25 15.07 5.52
CA SER A 125 8.03 14.33 6.54
C SER A 125 8.45 12.90 6.10
N PRO A 126 9.40 12.21 6.75
CA PRO A 126 10.10 11.07 6.18
C PRO A 126 9.45 9.71 6.54
N ARG A 127 8.47 9.23 5.75
CA ARG A 127 8.03 7.81 5.79
C ARG A 127 7.96 7.16 4.40
N ARG A 128 8.20 5.85 4.33
CA ARG A 128 8.70 5.06 3.18
C ARG A 128 7.62 4.15 2.59
N ALA A 129 7.60 3.95 1.27
CA ALA A 129 6.90 2.82 0.63
C ALA A 129 7.70 1.51 0.80
N SER A 130 7.02 0.36 0.89
CA SER A 130 7.65 -0.96 0.95
C SER A 130 6.85 -2.03 0.23
N ALA A 131 7.49 -3.09 -0.28
CA ALA A 131 6.85 -4.22 -0.95
C ALA A 131 7.39 -5.56 -0.41
N HIS A 132 6.53 -6.58 -0.38
CA HIS A 132 6.80 -7.86 0.28
C HIS A 132 6.16 -9.00 -0.51
N ARG A 133 6.82 -10.16 -0.59
CA ARG A 133 6.33 -11.34 -1.32
C ARG A 133 5.40 -12.19 -0.45
N LEU A 134 4.27 -12.65 -0.99
CA LEU A 134 3.35 -13.56 -0.32
C LEU A 134 4.05 -14.86 0.07
N GLY A 135 3.96 -15.27 1.35
CA GLY A 135 4.70 -16.41 1.90
C GLY A 135 5.94 -16.02 2.71
N ALA A 136 6.44 -14.79 2.54
CA ALA A 136 7.40 -14.20 3.46
C ALA A 136 6.76 -14.01 4.85
N ARG A 137 7.52 -14.28 5.91
CA ARG A 137 7.08 -13.93 7.26
C ARG A 137 6.98 -12.39 7.31
N PRO A 138 5.86 -11.78 7.73
CA PRO A 138 5.84 -10.33 7.92
C PRO A 138 6.98 -9.99 8.89
N PRO A 139 7.74 -8.91 8.65
CA PRO A 139 8.75 -8.51 9.60
C PRO A 139 8.08 -8.44 10.97
N ARG A 140 8.64 -9.14 11.96
CA ARG A 140 8.42 -8.77 13.36
C ARG A 140 9.01 -7.37 13.45
N ALA A 141 8.20 -6.37 13.14
CA ALA A 141 8.62 -4.99 13.13
C ALA A 141 8.90 -4.60 14.58
N SER A 142 10.14 -4.85 15.01
CA SER A 142 10.82 -4.01 15.98
C SER A 142 11.06 -2.66 15.32
N TRP A 143 9.97 -1.93 15.04
CA TRP A 143 10.03 -0.56 14.60
C TRP A 143 9.77 0.25 15.85
N LYS A 144 10.86 0.79 16.41
CA LYS A 144 10.81 1.73 17.51
C LYS A 144 9.83 2.84 17.10
N THR A 145 8.65 2.83 17.71
CA THR A 145 7.83 4.02 17.87
C THR A 145 8.65 4.96 18.75
N SER A 146 9.32 5.92 18.13
CA SER A 146 9.61 7.14 18.87
C SER A 146 8.25 7.75 19.20
N ALA A 147 8.00 7.87 20.49
CA ALA A 147 6.87 8.57 21.09
C ALA A 147 6.77 10.02 20.60
#